data_AF-A0A2U9IG14-F1
#
_entry.id   AF-A0A2U9IG14-F1
#
_cell.length_a   1.000
_cell.length_b   1.000
_cell.length_c   1.000
_cell.angle_alpha   90.00
_cell.angle_beta   90.00
_cell.angle_gamma   90.00
#
_symmetry.space_group_name_H-M   'P 1'
#
loop_
_entity.id
_entity.type
_entity.pdbx_description
1 polymer ?
#
loop_
_entity_poly.entity_id
_entity_poly.type
_entity_poly.pdbx_seq_one_letter_code
_entity_poly.pdbx_strand_id
1 'polypeptide(L)'
;MSTKFSVKLLGGRLILENISGRKLLIREIILRYKVSTITPEKEVGLKTISDEIRMEKEIENNSKVEIPLTINDVVEISIIYKDGDFTLREDISL
;
A
#
# COMPACT_ATOMS: atom_id res chain seq x y z
N MET A 1 -11.83 9.18 11.09
CA MET A 1 -12.31 8.11 10.18
C MET A 1 -11.80 6.80 10.72
N SER A 2 -12.60 5.74 10.73
CA SER A 2 -12.13 4.41 11.14
C SER A 2 -11.44 3.76 9.93
N THR A 3 -10.16 3.43 10.06
CA THR A 3 -9.37 2.75 9.02
C THR A 3 -9.92 1.35 8.79
N LYS A 4 -10.11 0.96 7.54
CA LYS A 4 -10.57 -0.38 7.17
C LYS A 4 -9.43 -1.39 7.13
N PHE A 5 -8.20 -0.90 7.04
CA PHE A 5 -7.02 -1.73 6.97
C PHE A 5 -6.01 -1.42 8.07
N SER A 6 -5.34 -2.47 8.55
CA SER A 6 -4.11 -2.36 9.31
C SER A 6 -2.95 -2.74 8.41
N VAL A 7 -1.87 -1.96 8.46
CA VAL A 7 -0.71 -2.11 7.60
C VAL A 7 0.55 -2.25 8.45
N LYS A 8 1.41 -3.20 8.10
CA LYS A 8 2.74 -3.38 8.69
C LYS A 8 3.77 -3.68 7.61
N LEU A 9 4.97 -3.13 7.75
CA LEU A 9 6.12 -3.49 6.94
C LEU A 9 6.99 -4.47 7.72
N LEU A 10 7.21 -5.67 7.19
CA LEU A 10 8.01 -6.71 7.85
C LEU A 10 8.85 -7.46 6.81
N GLY A 11 10.17 -7.45 6.99
CA GLY A 11 11.10 -8.27 6.18
C GLY A 11 11.00 -8.04 4.67
N GLY A 12 10.81 -6.78 4.24
CA GLY A 12 10.64 -6.45 2.82
C GLY A 12 9.27 -6.83 2.24
N ARG A 13 8.26 -6.99 3.10
CA ARG A 13 6.88 -7.24 2.70
C ARG A 13 5.94 -6.24 3.37
N LEU A 14 4.92 -5.85 2.63
CA LEU A 14 3.73 -5.20 3.15
C LEU A 14 2.75 -6.28 3.60
N ILE A 15 2.43 -6.29 4.88
CA ILE A 15 1.34 -7.06 5.45
C ILE A 15 0.13 -6.15 5.59
N LEU A 16 -0.90 -6.43 4.81
CA LEU A 16 -2.16 -5.70 4.81
C LEU A 16 -3.25 -6.59 5.39
N GLU A 17 -3.86 -6.15 6.48
CA GLU A 17 -4.88 -6.87 7.23
C GLU A 17 -6.22 -6.13 7.15
N ASN A 18 -7.28 -6.86 6.81
CA ASN A 18 -8.63 -6.31 6.80
C ASN A 18 -9.21 -6.30 8.21
N ILE A 19 -9.44 -5.10 8.77
CA ILE A 19 -10.01 -4.89 10.11
C ILE A 19 -11.42 -4.26 10.05
N SER A 20 -12.05 -4.28 8.87
CA SER A 20 -13.29 -3.57 8.60
C SER A 20 -14.54 -4.19 9.21
N GLY A 21 -14.46 -5.43 9.71
CA GLY A 21 -15.60 -6.22 10.18
C GLY A 21 -16.35 -6.98 9.08
N ARG A 22 -15.95 -6.82 7.80
CA ARG A 22 -16.59 -7.47 6.64
C ARG A 22 -15.58 -7.83 5.56
N LYS A 23 -16.00 -8.65 4.60
CA LYS A 23 -15.21 -8.99 3.43
C LYS A 23 -15.04 -7.77 2.51
N LEU A 24 -13.82 -7.54 2.02
CA LEU A 24 -13.51 -6.48 1.07
C LEU A 24 -12.79 -7.06 -0.15
N LEU A 25 -13.00 -6.43 -1.31
CA LEU A 25 -12.28 -6.78 -2.53
C LEU A 25 -11.23 -5.70 -2.80
N ILE A 26 -9.97 -6.02 -2.61
CA ILE A 26 -8.88 -5.16 -3.07
C ILE A 26 -8.85 -5.21 -4.59
N ARG A 27 -8.63 -4.06 -5.22
CA ARG A 27 -8.43 -3.93 -6.66
C ARG A 27 -7.00 -3.54 -6.97
N GLU A 28 -6.46 -2.62 -6.18
CA GLU A 28 -5.17 -2.00 -6.47
C GLU A 28 -4.57 -1.45 -5.18
N ILE A 29 -3.25 -1.54 -5.09
CA ILE A 29 -2.46 -0.92 -4.02
C ILE A 29 -1.38 -0.08 -4.69
N ILE A 30 -1.28 1.18 -4.28
CA ILE A 30 -0.27 2.10 -4.76
C ILE A 30 0.69 2.37 -3.60
N LEU A 31 1.95 2.05 -3.81
CA LEU A 31 3.02 2.27 -2.84
C LEU A 31 3.83 3.47 -3.28
N ARG A 32 4.02 4.45 -2.39
CA ARG A 32 4.93 5.57 -2.62
C ARG A 32 6.20 5.37 -1.82
N TYR A 33 7.33 5.54 -2.47
CA TYR A 33 8.65 5.40 -1.87
C TYR A 33 9.42 6.69 -1.99
N LYS A 34 10.29 6.93 -1.01
CA LYS A 34 11.31 7.96 -1.12
C LYS A 34 12.61 7.31 -1.60
N VAL A 35 13.20 7.87 -2.65
CA VAL A 35 14.45 7.36 -3.23
C VAL A 35 15.44 8.49 -3.39
N SER A 36 16.71 8.19 -3.10
CA SER A 36 17.83 9.06 -3.39
C SER A 36 18.33 8.81 -4.81
N THR A 37 18.51 9.86 -5.58
CA THR A 37 18.99 9.81 -6.96
C THR A 37 20.22 10.70 -7.09
N ILE A 38 21.23 10.26 -7.84
CA ILE A 38 22.38 11.10 -8.16
C ILE A 38 22.02 11.92 -9.40
N THR A 39 22.08 13.25 -9.30
CA THR A 39 21.83 14.14 -10.43
C THR A 39 23.04 14.19 -11.38
N PRO A 40 22.88 14.68 -12.62
CA PRO A 40 24.01 14.88 -13.53
C PRO A 40 25.15 15.73 -12.93
N GLU A 41 24.83 16.63 -12.01
CA GLU A 41 25.77 17.50 -11.27
C GLU A 41 26.49 16.77 -10.11
N LYS A 42 26.25 15.46 -9.93
CA LYS A 42 26.76 14.61 -8.84
C LYS A 42 26.22 14.97 -7.45
N GLU A 43 25.08 15.65 -7.38
CA GLU A 43 24.40 15.93 -6.12
C GLU A 43 23.39 14.82 -5.78
N VAL A 44 23.04 14.69 -4.49
CA VAL A 44 22.00 13.76 -4.03
C VAL A 44 20.66 14.48 -4.03
N GLY A 45 19.79 14.11 -4.96
CA GLY A 45 18.39 14.55 -5.01
C GLY A 45 17.46 13.52 -4.37
N LEU A 46 16.43 13.98 -3.65
CA LEU A 46 15.36 13.12 -3.15
C LEU A 46 14.17 13.16 -4.11
N LYS A 47 13.69 11.99 -4.53
CA LYS A 47 12.47 11.85 -5.33
C LYS A 47 11.49 10.92 -4.65
N THR A 48 10.21 11.19 -4.86
CA THR A 48 9.14 10.24 -4.57
C THR A 48 8.79 9.50 -5.84
N ILE A 49 8.74 8.18 -5.77
CA ILE A 49 8.26 7.32 -6.86
C ILE A 49 7.05 6.52 -6.39
N SER A 50 6.22 6.10 -7.33
CA SER A 50 5.04 5.29 -7.07
C SER A 50 5.15 3.95 -7.79
N ASP A 51 4.71 2.88 -7.14
CA ASP A 51 4.55 1.54 -7.70
C ASP A 51 3.09 1.11 -7.56
N GLU A 52 2.52 0.58 -8.63
CA GLU A 52 1.11 0.23 -8.74
C GLU A 52 0.97 -1.29 -8.81
N ILE A 53 0.31 -1.86 -7.81
CA ILE A 53 0.10 -3.30 -7.67
C ILE A 53 -1.38 -3.58 -7.84
N ARG A 54 -1.76 -3.97 -9.05
CA ARG A 54 -3.12 -4.45 -9.33
C ARG A 54 -3.29 -5.86 -8.80
N MET A 55 -4.24 -6.02 -7.89
CA MET A 55 -4.61 -7.32 -7.35
C MET A 55 -6.11 -7.36 -7.17
N GLU A 56 -6.81 -8.19 -7.94
CA GLU A 56 -8.22 -8.45 -7.72
C GLU A 56 -8.36 -9.54 -6.65
N LYS A 57 -8.19 -9.16 -5.38
CA LYS A 57 -8.13 -10.11 -4.28
C LYS A 57 -9.17 -9.80 -3.22
N GLU A 58 -10.03 -10.78 -2.98
CA GLU A 58 -10.95 -10.76 -1.85
C GLU A 58 -10.22 -11.10 -0.55
N ILE A 59 -10.46 -10.31 0.50
CA ILE A 59 -9.89 -10.51 1.83
C ILE A 59 -11.03 -10.53 2.84
N GLU A 60 -11.21 -11.68 3.48
CA GLU A 60 -12.17 -11.85 4.57
C GLU A 60 -11.76 -10.99 5.78
N ASN A 61 -12.69 -10.76 6.70
CA ASN A 61 -12.39 -10.04 7.94
C ASN A 61 -11.27 -10.75 8.73
N ASN A 62 -10.34 -9.98 9.30
CA ASN A 62 -9.13 -10.42 10.01
C ASN A 62 -8.17 -11.30 9.17
N SER A 63 -8.38 -11.39 7.85
CA SER A 63 -7.43 -12.04 6.95
C SER A 63 -6.38 -11.06 6.46
N LYS A 64 -5.24 -11.59 6.04
CA LYS A 64 -4.07 -10.80 5.61
C LYS A 64 -3.67 -11.13 4.19
N VAL A 65 -3.15 -10.14 3.50
CA VAL A 65 -2.38 -10.32 2.27
C VAL A 65 -0.96 -9.84 2.51
N GLU A 66 -0.01 -10.62 2.02
CA GLU A 66 1.39 -10.25 1.98
C GLU A 66 1.75 -9.85 0.56
N ILE A 67 2.40 -8.70 0.44
CA ILE A 67 2.81 -8.13 -0.84
C ILE A 67 4.32 -7.90 -0.75
N PRO A 68 5.13 -8.50 -1.63
CA PRO A 68 6.56 -8.25 -1.64
C PRO A 68 6.82 -6.79 -2.02
N LEU A 69 7.71 -6.12 -1.29
CA LEU A 69 8.13 -4.77 -1.57
C LEU A 69 9.36 -4.78 -2.46
N THR A 70 9.33 -3.95 -3.50
CA THR A 70 10.52 -3.71 -4.33
C THR A 70 11.53 -2.83 -3.60
N ILE A 71 11.06 -1.88 -2.78
CA ILE A 71 11.85 -0.90 -2.03
C ILE A 71 11.32 -0.84 -0.59
N ASN A 72 12.20 -0.82 0.40
CA ASN A 72 11.80 -0.86 1.81
C ASN A 72 11.35 0.50 2.37
N ASP A 73 11.78 1.61 1.76
CA ASP A 73 11.50 2.98 2.21
C ASP A 73 10.14 3.47 1.69
N VAL A 74 9.07 2.78 2.09
CA VAL A 74 7.68 3.16 1.78
C VAL A 74 7.25 4.29 2.70
N VAL A 75 6.72 5.37 2.13
CA VAL A 75 6.26 6.56 2.87
C VAL A 75 4.74 6.69 2.89
N GLU A 76 4.04 6.12 1.90
CA GLU A 76 2.58 6.14 1.82
C GLU A 76 2.08 4.91 1.08
N ILE A 77 0.94 4.40 1.52
CA ILE A 77 0.25 3.25 0.95
C ILE A 77 -1.19 3.65 0.67
N SER A 78 -1.58 3.66 -0.60
CA SER A 78 -2.97 3.83 -1.02
C SER A 78 -3.58 2.48 -1.33
N ILE A 79 -4.71 2.14 -0.74
CA ILE A 79 -5.45 0.91 -0.99
C ILE A 79 -6.77 1.28 -1.67
N ILE A 80 -6.97 0.80 -2.89
CA ILE A 80 -8.22 0.92 -3.63
C ILE A 80 -8.97 -0.40 -3.52
N TYR A 81 -10.17 -0.34 -2.97
CA TYR A 81 -10.95 -1.52 -2.64
C TYR A 81 -12.44 -1.30 -2.90
N LYS A 82 -13.17 -2.40 -3.02
CA LYS A 82 -14.63 -2.43 -3.06
C LYS A 82 -15.21 -2.88 -1.73
N ASP A 83 -16.25 -2.17 -1.32
CA ASP A 83 -17.09 -2.47 -0.18
C ASP A 83 -18.55 -2.51 -0.66
N GLY A 84 -19.02 -3.70 -1.02
CA GLY A 84 -20.25 -3.86 -1.81
C GLY A 84 -20.10 -3.24 -3.20
N ASP A 85 -21.00 -2.31 -3.53
CA ASP A 85 -21.03 -1.62 -4.83
C ASP A 85 -20.11 -0.39 -4.89
N PHE A 86 -19.60 0.06 -3.75
CA PHE A 86 -18.77 1.27 -3.67
C PHE A 86 -17.31 0.93 -3.88
N THR A 87 -16.63 1.72 -4.72
CA THR A 87 -15.17 1.71 -4.80
C THR A 87 -14.65 2.85 -3.93
N LEU A 88 -13.79 2.51 -2.99
CA LEU A 88 -13.22 3.41 -2.00
C LEU A 88 -11.70 3.39 -2.09
N ARG A 89 -11.10 4.44 -1.53
CA ARG A 89 -9.66 4.59 -1.40
C ARG A 89 -9.32 4.94 0.03
N GLU A 90 -8.32 4.27 0.58
CA GLU A 90 -7.76 4.56 1.89
C GLU A 90 -6.27 4.83 1.74
N ASP A 91 -5.81 6.00 2.19
CA ASP A 91 -4.41 6.41 2.17
C ASP A 91 -3.83 6.31 3.58
N ILE A 92 -2.72 5.59 3.73
CA ILE A 92 -2.03 5.34 4.99
C ILE A 92 -0.59 5.83 4.87
N SER A 93 -0.27 6.90 5.59
CA SER A 93 1.11 7.38 5.75
C SER A 93 1.83 6.59 6.84
N LEU A 94 3.12 6.32 6.65
CA LEU A 94 3.96 5.53 7.56
C LEU A 94 4.96 6.40 8.34
#